data_AF-A0A9E3IJP1-F1
#
_entry.id   AF-A0A9E3IJP1-F1
#
_cell.length_a   1.000
_cell.length_b   1.000
_cell.length_c   1.000
_cell.angle_alpha   90.00
_cell.angle_beta   90.00
_cell.angle_gamma   90.00
#
_symmetry.space_group_name_H-M   'P 1'
#
loop_
_entity.id
_entity.type
_entity.pdbx_description
1 polymer ?
#
loop_
_entity_poly.entity_id
_entity_poly.type
_entity_poly.pdbx_seq_one_letter_code
_entity_poly.pdbx_strand_id
1 'polypeptide(L)'
;MLPDPPGHRDTGEPPAAPADPWSALRRHTPARIAPGRAGTSLPTSEVLRFAAAHAAARDAVHLPLDVAALLADLRAHGFEASTATSRAAARVEYLTRPDLG
;
A
#
# COMPACT_ATOMS: atom_id res chain seq x y z
N MET A 1 -7.21 -32.67 -47.10
CA MET A 1 -7.75 -31.30 -46.98
C MET A 1 -8.79 -31.32 -45.87
N LEU A 2 -8.33 -31.14 -44.63
CA LEU A 2 -9.19 -31.08 -43.43
C LEU A 2 -9.49 -29.59 -43.20
N PRO A 3 -10.74 -29.14 -43.04
CA PRO A 3 -11.02 -27.74 -42.77
C PRO A 3 -10.49 -27.35 -41.39
N ASP A 4 -9.87 -26.18 -41.31
CA ASP A 4 -9.39 -25.56 -40.07
C ASP A 4 -10.59 -25.28 -39.14
N PRO A 5 -10.56 -25.65 -37.85
CA PRO A 5 -11.63 -25.29 -36.93
C PRO A 5 -11.62 -23.78 -36.65
N PRO A 6 -12.79 -23.13 -36.47
CA PRO A 6 -12.87 -21.70 -36.29
C PRO A 6 -12.19 -21.27 -34.99
N GLY A 7 -11.31 -20.27 -35.09
CA GLY A 7 -10.67 -19.65 -33.93
C GLY A 7 -11.71 -19.03 -33.00
N HIS A 8 -11.78 -19.54 -31.77
CA HIS A 8 -12.52 -18.90 -30.68
C HIS A 8 -11.80 -17.62 -30.28
N ARG A 9 -12.13 -16.51 -30.95
CA ARG A 9 -11.98 -15.19 -30.34
C ARG A 9 -13.15 -15.01 -29.38
N ASP A 10 -13.01 -15.61 -28.20
CA ASP A 10 -13.83 -15.31 -27.05
C ASP A 10 -13.44 -13.90 -26.59
N THR A 11 -14.04 -12.86 -27.19
CA THR A 11 -14.17 -11.55 -26.54
C THR A 11 -15.20 -11.68 -25.43
N GLY A 12 -14.95 -12.58 -24.49
CA GLY A 12 -15.70 -12.73 -23.26
C GLY A 12 -15.31 -11.59 -22.34
N GLU A 13 -15.87 -10.40 -22.57
CA GLU A 13 -15.91 -9.41 -21.51
C GLU A 13 -16.66 -10.07 -20.35
N PRO A 14 -16.00 -10.37 -19.23
CA PRO A 14 -16.65 -11.10 -18.14
C PRO A 14 -17.90 -10.31 -17.75
N PRO A 15 -19.05 -10.98 -17.50
CA PRO A 15 -20.27 -10.27 -17.13
C PRO A 15 -19.94 -9.35 -15.97
N ALA A 16 -20.16 -8.05 -16.17
CA ALA A 16 -19.88 -7.04 -15.16
C ALA A 16 -20.61 -7.46 -13.88
N ALA A 17 -19.85 -7.91 -12.89
CA ALA A 17 -20.42 -8.35 -11.63
C ALA A 17 -21.26 -7.20 -11.08
N PRO A 18 -22.52 -7.46 -10.63
CA PRO A 18 -23.36 -6.43 -10.08
C PRO A 18 -22.60 -5.68 -8.99
N ALA A 19 -22.72 -4.34 -8.99
CA ALA A 19 -22.03 -3.49 -8.05
C ALA A 19 -22.27 -3.98 -6.62
N ASP A 20 -21.20 -4.16 -5.85
CA ASP A 20 -21.29 -4.61 -4.46
C ASP A 20 -22.19 -3.62 -3.70
N PRO A 21 -23.35 -4.05 -3.15
CA PRO A 21 -24.27 -3.17 -2.44
C PRO A 21 -23.61 -2.49 -1.23
N TRP A 22 -22.51 -3.04 -0.72
CA TRP A 22 -21.75 -2.51 0.40
C TRP A 22 -20.66 -1.51 -0.03
N SER A 23 -20.44 -1.30 -1.32
CA SER A 23 -19.41 -0.40 -1.85
C SER A 23 -19.51 1.03 -1.32
N ALA A 24 -20.74 1.51 -1.07
CA ALA A 24 -21.01 2.83 -0.52
C ALA A 24 -20.42 3.04 0.89
N LEU A 25 -20.17 1.95 1.64
CA LEU A 25 -19.59 2.04 2.99
C LEU A 25 -18.11 2.43 2.96
N ARG A 26 -17.39 2.17 1.86
CA ARG A 26 -15.95 2.46 1.73
C ARG A 26 -15.63 3.94 1.93
N ARG A 27 -16.58 4.84 1.68
CA ARG A 27 -16.38 6.29 1.88
C ARG A 27 -16.24 6.70 3.34
N HIS A 28 -16.67 5.85 4.28
CA HIS A 28 -16.70 6.16 5.70
C HIS A 28 -15.47 5.69 6.46
N THR A 29 -14.59 4.91 5.84
CA THR A 29 -13.41 4.36 6.51
C THR A 29 -12.30 4.05 5.51
N PRO A 30 -11.03 4.27 5.89
CA PRO A 30 -9.89 3.80 5.09
C PRO A 30 -9.73 2.27 5.13
N ALA A 31 -10.45 1.57 6.02
CA ALA A 31 -10.41 0.11 6.10
C ALA A 31 -10.85 -0.55 4.79
N ARG A 32 -10.27 -1.71 4.47
CA ARG A 32 -10.53 -2.47 3.23
C ARG A 32 -11.81 -3.31 3.36
N ILE A 33 -12.95 -2.64 3.50
CA ILE A 33 -14.28 -3.26 3.53
C ILE A 33 -14.91 -3.32 2.13
N ALA A 34 -15.90 -4.20 1.95
CA ALA A 34 -16.56 -4.44 0.66
C ALA A 34 -15.58 -4.64 -0.52
N PRO A 35 -14.62 -5.58 -0.44
CA PRO A 35 -13.62 -5.80 -1.50
C PRO A 35 -14.16 -6.57 -2.71
N GLY A 36 -15.44 -6.96 -2.71
CA GLY A 36 -15.97 -7.94 -3.66
C GLY A 36 -15.40 -9.35 -3.43
N ARG A 37 -15.70 -10.28 -4.35
CA ARG A 37 -15.23 -11.68 -4.29
C ARG A 37 -15.08 -12.30 -5.68
N ALA A 38 -14.15 -13.24 -5.80
CA ALA A 38 -14.03 -14.18 -6.91
C ALA A 38 -14.24 -15.60 -6.36
N GLY A 39 -15.44 -16.15 -6.50
CA GLY A 39 -15.84 -17.36 -5.78
C GLY A 39 -15.82 -17.13 -4.27
N THR A 40 -15.03 -17.94 -3.54
CA THR A 40 -14.80 -17.82 -2.09
C THR A 40 -13.55 -17.02 -1.74
N SER A 41 -12.87 -16.44 -2.73
CA SER A 41 -11.58 -15.75 -2.59
C SER A 41 -11.68 -14.26 -2.89
N LEU A 42 -10.62 -13.51 -2.56
CA LEU A 42 -10.47 -12.11 -2.99
C LEU A 42 -10.30 -12.02 -4.51
N PRO A 43 -10.83 -10.98 -5.16
CA PRO A 43 -10.46 -10.67 -6.53
C PRO A 43 -8.95 -10.45 -6.66
N THR A 44 -8.35 -10.88 -7.77
CA THR A 44 -6.90 -10.70 -8.02
C THR A 44 -6.45 -9.24 -7.90
N SER A 45 -7.28 -8.30 -8.34
CA SER A 45 -7.03 -6.86 -8.21
C SER A 45 -6.83 -6.42 -6.75
N GLU A 46 -7.61 -6.98 -5.82
CA GLU A 46 -7.51 -6.68 -4.39
C GLU A 46 -6.26 -7.29 -3.76
N VAL A 47 -5.88 -8.50 -4.19
CA VAL A 47 -4.62 -9.14 -3.79
C VAL A 47 -3.41 -8.31 -4.26
N LEU A 48 -3.41 -7.86 -5.52
CA LEU A 48 -2.35 -7.01 -6.06
C LEU A 48 -2.30 -5.65 -5.35
N ARG A 49 -3.46 -5.03 -5.09
CA ARG A 49 -3.55 -3.77 -4.34
C ARG A 49 -3.03 -3.91 -2.91
N PHE A 50 -3.19 -5.08 -2.29
CA PHE A 50 -2.61 -5.36 -0.98
C PHE A 50 -1.10 -5.55 -1.08
N ALA A 51 -0.61 -6.35 -2.02
CA ALA A 51 0.83 -6.60 -2.21
C ALA A 51 1.60 -5.31 -2.49
N ALA A 52 1.08 -4.44 -3.35
CA ALA A 52 1.68 -3.13 -3.63
C ALA A 52 1.74 -2.24 -2.39
N ALA A 53 0.66 -2.18 -1.61
CA ALA A 53 0.64 -1.42 -0.36
C ALA A 53 1.60 -2.01 0.68
N HIS A 54 1.75 -3.32 0.73
CA HIS A 54 2.70 -3.98 1.62
C HIS A 54 4.15 -3.66 1.25
N ALA A 55 4.50 -3.69 -0.04
CA ALA A 55 5.82 -3.30 -0.52
C ALA A 55 6.13 -1.85 -0.13
N ALA A 56 5.23 -0.90 -0.44
CA ALA A 56 5.38 0.49 -0.08
C ALA A 56 5.54 0.71 1.44
N ALA A 57 4.80 -0.05 2.26
CA ALA A 57 4.91 0.03 3.71
C ALA A 57 6.28 -0.45 4.22
N ARG A 58 6.85 -1.51 3.63
CA ARG A 58 8.20 -1.98 3.97
C ARG A 58 9.25 -0.94 3.61
N ASP A 59 9.15 -0.34 2.43
CA ASP A 59 10.09 0.70 1.98
C ASP A 59 10.05 1.92 2.91
N ALA A 60 8.85 2.33 3.35
CA ALA A 60 8.67 3.45 4.28
C ALA A 60 9.37 3.23 5.63
N VAL A 61 9.50 1.98 6.11
CA VAL A 61 10.25 1.69 7.34
C VAL A 61 11.74 2.01 7.16
N HIS A 62 12.28 1.95 5.96
CA HIS A 62 13.71 2.18 5.70
C HIS A 62 14.03 3.56 5.13
N LEU A 63 13.03 4.35 4.75
CA LEU A 63 13.21 5.71 4.23
C LEU A 63 13.76 6.63 5.35
N PRO A 64 14.93 7.27 5.15
CA PRO A 64 15.46 8.22 6.12
C PRO A 64 14.63 9.51 6.15
N LEU A 65 14.52 10.12 7.33
CA LEU A 65 13.95 11.45 7.50
C LEU A 65 14.95 12.50 7.01
N ASP A 66 14.50 13.43 6.15
CA ASP A 66 15.27 14.62 5.82
C ASP A 66 15.16 15.63 6.97
N VAL A 67 16.06 15.49 7.95
CA VAL A 67 16.11 16.34 9.14
C VAL A 67 16.37 17.80 8.77
N ALA A 68 17.17 18.06 7.74
CA ALA A 68 17.52 19.42 7.35
C ALA A 68 16.29 20.16 6.78
N ALA A 69 15.55 19.51 5.88
CA ALA A 69 14.29 20.04 5.36
C ALA A 69 13.27 20.26 6.48
N LEU A 70 13.08 19.26 7.36
CA LEU A 70 12.14 19.38 8.47
C LEU A 70 12.47 20.55 9.42
N LEU A 71 13.74 20.74 9.76
CA LEU A 71 14.15 21.88 10.61
C LEU A 71 13.93 23.22 9.92
N ALA A 72 14.15 23.30 8.60
CA ALA A 72 13.89 24.51 7.84
C ALA A 72 12.39 24.85 7.86
N ASP A 73 11.54 23.86 7.63
CA ASP A 73 10.08 24.01 7.66
C ASP A 73 9.59 24.43 9.05
N LEU A 74 10.10 23.82 10.12
CA LEU A 74 9.73 24.18 11.49
C LEU A 74 10.08 25.63 11.82
N ARG A 75 11.29 26.07 11.48
CA ARG A 75 11.72 27.47 11.69
C ARG A 75 10.89 28.45 10.87
N ALA A 76 10.54 28.11 9.64
CA ALA A 76 9.68 28.94 8.80
C ALA A 76 8.28 29.14 9.41
N HIS A 77 7.80 28.17 10.20
CA HIS A 77 6.55 28.25 10.95
C HIS A 77 6.71 28.82 12.38
N GLY A 78 7.89 29.36 12.71
CA GLY A 78 8.17 29.98 14.00
C GLY A 78 8.45 29.01 15.14
N PHE A 79 8.73 27.73 14.85
CA PHE A 79 9.12 26.75 15.85
C PHE A 79 10.64 26.65 15.98
N GLU A 80 11.10 26.70 17.22
CA GLU A 80 12.48 26.31 17.56
C GLU A 80 12.58 24.79 17.67
N ALA A 81 13.60 24.21 17.03
CA ALA A 81 13.81 22.77 17.02
C ALA A 81 15.30 22.43 17.07
N SER A 82 15.63 21.41 17.87
CA SER A 82 16.98 20.88 18.05
C SER A 82 17.01 19.39 17.70
N THR A 83 18.13 18.92 17.16
CA THR A 83 18.32 17.50 16.82
C THR A 83 18.93 16.74 17.99
N ALA A 84 18.47 15.51 18.19
CA ALA A 84 19.11 14.54 19.06
C ALA A 84 19.25 13.21 18.32
N THR A 85 20.23 12.41 18.71
CA THR A 85 20.46 11.06 18.18
C THR A 85 20.37 10.06 19.31
N SER A 86 19.81 8.88 19.03
CA SER A 86 19.81 7.77 19.99
C SER A 86 21.19 7.14 20.10
N ARG A 87 21.29 6.06 20.87
CA ARG A 87 22.53 5.27 21.01
C ARG A 87 22.75 4.29 19.87
N ALA A 88 21.71 4.00 19.09
CA ALA A 88 21.79 3.09 17.96
C ALA A 88 22.63 3.71 16.83
N ALA A 89 23.63 2.97 16.34
CA ALA A 89 24.54 3.43 15.30
C ALA A 89 23.93 3.34 13.89
N ALA A 90 22.90 2.53 13.70
CA ALA A 90 22.26 2.33 12.40
C ALA A 90 20.78 1.94 12.53
N ARG A 91 20.03 2.06 11.41
CA ARG A 91 18.60 1.74 11.32
C ARG A 91 18.29 0.31 11.80
N VAL A 92 19.12 -0.66 11.43
CA VAL A 92 18.92 -2.07 11.81
C VAL A 92 18.99 -2.25 13.32
N GLU A 93 19.97 -1.62 13.98
CA GLU A 93 20.10 -1.64 15.44
C GLU A 93 18.92 -0.95 16.10
N TYR A 94 18.52 0.24 15.61
CA TYR A 94 17.33 0.95 16.10
C TYR A 94 16.05 0.09 16.04
N LEU A 95 15.88 -0.72 14.99
CA LEU A 95 14.71 -1.59 14.80
C LEU A 95 14.76 -2.90 15.62
N THR A 96 15.93 -3.31 16.11
CA THR A 96 16.13 -4.62 16.76
C THR A 96 16.57 -4.53 18.22
N ARG A 97 17.05 -3.36 18.66
CA ARG A 97 17.55 -3.08 20.03
C ARG A 97 16.79 -1.89 20.62
N PRO A 98 15.58 -2.12 21.16
CA PRO A 98 14.77 -1.05 21.73
C PRO A 98 15.44 -0.36 22.93
N ASP A 99 16.42 -1.01 23.57
CA ASP A 99 17.25 -0.44 24.64
C ASP A 99 18.23 0.65 24.16
N LEU A 100 18.52 0.72 22.86
CA LEU A 100 19.42 1.71 22.25
C LEU A 100 18.68 2.81 21.48
N GLY A 101 17.35 2.70 21.40
CA GLY A 101 16.44 3.59 20.67
C GLY A 101 16.27 4.97 21.27
#